data_AF-A0A2E3WU50-F1
#
_entry.id   AF-A0A2E3WU50-F1
#
_cell.length_a   1.000
_cell.length_b   1.000
_cell.length_c   1.000
_cell.angle_alpha   90.00
_cell.angle_beta   90.00
_cell.angle_gamma   90.00
#
_symmetry.space_group_name_H-M   'P 1'
#
loop_
_entity.id
_entity.type
_entity.pdbx_description
1 polymer ?
#
loop_
_entity_poly.entity_id
_entity_poly.type
_entity_poly.pdbx_seq_one_letter_code
_entity_poly.pdbx_strand_id
1 'polypeptide(L)'
;MKLISPIYIFIFLTVSSYSTASDYQFNQPEREGVIKDSLQALISTPKAELSNTYKFLKVVSKNQCISAVKQLEIQCLIEAAHRNCETFKSIHRKRCKLYSDIALSVLFEEKRVITRSIKSKLSKMDNDSLPKAIFEEVQRHLSIITLDWLASPFWNCDTPNMGCYARSIHRYCDHYTNSKNGSWQGCVAGLSFNIGLNYKDN
;
A
#
# COMPACT_ATOMS: atom_id res chain seq x y z
N MET A 1 -21.67 -9.93 -49.55
CA MET A 1 -20.79 -11.08 -49.26
C MET A 1 -19.93 -10.68 -48.07
N LYS A 2 -20.27 -11.06 -46.83
CA LYS A 2 -19.85 -12.29 -46.09
C LYS A 2 -18.31 -12.36 -45.99
N LEU A 3 -17.67 -12.38 -44.81
CA LEU A 3 -17.88 -13.22 -43.61
C LEU A 3 -17.54 -12.43 -42.32
N ILE A 4 -18.41 -12.40 -41.29
CA ILE A 4 -18.53 -13.32 -40.13
C ILE A 4 -17.26 -13.40 -39.27
N SER A 5 -17.38 -12.84 -38.05
CA SER A 5 -16.45 -12.93 -36.92
C SER A 5 -16.39 -14.34 -36.32
N PRO A 6 -15.34 -14.66 -35.54
CA PRO A 6 -15.66 -15.15 -34.21
C PRO A 6 -14.78 -14.58 -33.08
N ILE A 7 -15.48 -14.24 -32.02
CA ILE A 7 -15.12 -14.24 -30.60
C ILE A 7 -14.25 -15.45 -30.21
N TYR A 8 -13.15 -15.19 -29.51
CA TYR A 8 -12.48 -16.08 -28.54
C TYR A 8 -11.90 -15.15 -27.45
N ILE A 9 -12.58 -14.90 -26.32
CA ILE A 9 -12.60 -15.71 -25.09
C ILE A 9 -11.20 -16.23 -24.73
N PHE A 10 -10.49 -15.47 -23.90
CA PHE A 10 -9.41 -15.99 -23.04
C PHE A 10 -9.80 -15.67 -21.59
N ILE A 11 -10.81 -16.39 -21.09
CA ILE A 11 -11.15 -16.47 -19.66
C ILE A 11 -11.27 -17.97 -19.34
N PHE A 12 -10.36 -18.41 -18.48
CA PHE A 12 -10.40 -19.57 -17.59
C PHE A 12 -10.53 -20.98 -18.20
N LEU A 13 -9.53 -21.83 -17.90
CA LEU A 13 -9.71 -23.12 -17.22
C LEU A 13 -8.35 -23.80 -17.01
N THR A 14 -7.80 -23.64 -15.80
CA THR A 14 -7.28 -24.78 -15.02
C THR A 14 -7.73 -24.57 -13.58
N VAL A 15 -9.02 -24.86 -13.33
CA VAL A 15 -9.51 -25.13 -11.98
C VAL A 15 -9.43 -26.65 -11.82
N SER A 16 -8.37 -27.12 -11.16
CA SER A 16 -8.31 -28.44 -10.51
C SER A 16 -7.13 -28.46 -9.57
N SER A 17 -7.20 -27.63 -8.53
CA SER A 17 -6.57 -27.86 -7.23
C SER A 17 -7.27 -26.91 -6.26
N TYR A 18 -7.86 -27.47 -5.22
CA TYR A 18 -8.12 -26.74 -3.98
C TYR A 18 -6.75 -26.33 -3.42
N SER A 19 -6.16 -25.28 -3.97
CA SER A 19 -4.92 -24.71 -3.46
C SER A 19 -5.31 -23.65 -2.43
N THR A 20 -5.02 -23.99 -1.19
CA THR A 20 -4.90 -23.07 -0.05
C THR A 20 -4.22 -21.76 -0.45
N ALA A 21 -4.50 -20.69 0.28
CA ALA A 21 -3.96 -19.35 0.12
C ALA A 21 -2.40 -19.25 0.22
N SER A 22 -1.65 -19.86 -0.71
CA SER A 22 -0.19 -20.02 -0.61
C SER A 22 0.64 -19.74 -1.87
N ASP A 23 0.08 -19.21 -2.97
CA ASP A 23 0.83 -19.06 -4.23
C ASP A 23 1.42 -17.66 -4.52
N TYR A 24 1.80 -16.93 -3.45
CA TYR A 24 2.79 -15.86 -3.51
C TYR A 24 3.71 -15.93 -2.29
N GLN A 25 4.36 -17.08 -2.05
CA GLN A 25 5.51 -17.13 -1.16
C GLN A 25 6.73 -16.55 -1.89
N PHE A 26 6.84 -15.22 -1.96
CA PHE A 26 8.14 -14.59 -2.20
C PHE A 26 9.12 -15.14 -1.16
N ASN A 27 10.29 -15.60 -1.62
CA ASN A 27 11.35 -15.97 -0.70
C ASN A 27 11.80 -14.71 0.09
N GLN A 28 12.37 -14.91 1.28
CA GLN A 28 12.78 -13.79 2.15
C GLN A 28 13.65 -12.73 1.41
N PRO A 29 14.67 -13.11 0.61
CA PRO A 29 15.45 -12.14 -0.17
C PRO A 29 14.63 -11.28 -1.13
N GLU A 30 13.64 -11.85 -1.81
CA GLU A 30 12.74 -11.10 -2.69
C GLU A 30 11.87 -10.10 -1.92
N ARG A 31 11.32 -10.50 -0.76
CA ARG A 31 10.54 -9.60 0.09
C ARG A 31 11.38 -8.42 0.57
N GLU A 32 12.59 -8.69 1.06
CA GLU A 32 13.54 -7.64 1.47
C GLU A 32 13.90 -6.73 0.29
N GLY A 33 14.11 -7.29 -0.91
CA GLY A 33 14.37 -6.53 -2.13
C GLY A 33 13.24 -5.56 -2.50
N VAL A 34 11.99 -6.03 -2.48
CA VAL A 34 10.81 -5.19 -2.77
C VAL A 34 10.65 -4.07 -1.74
N ILE A 35 10.88 -4.36 -0.45
CA ILE A 35 10.82 -3.32 0.59
C ILE A 35 11.91 -2.29 0.38
N LYS A 36 13.15 -2.72 0.11
CA LYS A 36 14.28 -1.83 -0.15
C LYS A 36 14.00 -0.90 -1.34
N ASP A 37 13.55 -1.45 -2.46
CA ASP A 37 13.21 -0.68 -3.66
C ASP A 37 12.08 0.32 -3.39
N SER A 38 11.08 -0.09 -2.62
CA SER A 38 9.96 0.77 -2.19
C SER A 38 10.43 1.91 -1.29
N LEU A 39 11.28 1.64 -0.30
CA LEU A 39 11.85 2.66 0.58
C LEU A 39 12.67 3.68 -0.21
N GLN A 40 13.52 3.20 -1.12
CA GLN A 40 14.31 4.08 -1.99
C GLN A 40 13.40 4.94 -2.87
N ALA A 41 12.34 4.36 -3.41
CA ALA A 41 11.35 5.08 -4.21
C ALA A 41 10.66 6.18 -3.41
N LEU A 42 10.22 5.88 -2.18
CA LEU A 42 9.54 6.83 -1.30
C LEU A 42 10.45 7.99 -0.89
N ILE A 43 11.67 7.69 -0.41
CA ILE A 43 12.64 8.70 0.04
C ILE A 43 13.09 9.61 -1.12
N SER A 44 13.25 9.03 -2.30
CA SER A 44 13.65 9.80 -3.50
C SER A 44 12.50 10.63 -4.09
N THR A 45 11.29 10.51 -3.56
CA THR A 45 10.08 11.19 -4.10
C THR A 45 9.70 12.37 -3.19
N PRO A 46 9.33 13.55 -3.73
CA PRO A 46 8.83 14.67 -2.94
C PRO A 46 7.59 14.30 -2.13
N LYS A 47 7.50 14.77 -0.87
CA LYS A 47 6.35 14.54 0.02
C LYS A 47 5.02 14.97 -0.61
N ALA A 48 5.04 16.06 -1.38
CA ALA A 48 3.89 16.53 -2.14
C ALA A 48 3.42 15.52 -3.20
N GLU A 49 4.33 14.89 -3.94
CA GLU A 49 3.99 13.83 -4.91
C GLU A 49 3.37 12.62 -4.22
N LEU A 50 3.96 12.15 -3.11
CA LEU A 50 3.41 11.04 -2.32
C LEU A 50 1.99 11.35 -1.82
N SER A 51 1.78 12.56 -1.28
CA SER A 51 0.47 13.03 -0.82
C SER A 51 -0.55 13.09 -1.97
N ASN A 52 -0.13 13.62 -3.13
CA ASN A 52 -0.98 13.74 -4.31
C ASN A 52 -1.40 12.37 -4.87
N THR A 53 -0.48 11.41 -4.93
CA THR A 53 -0.80 10.03 -5.34
C THR A 53 -1.83 9.39 -4.41
N TYR A 54 -1.64 9.51 -3.10
CA TYR A 54 -2.61 8.99 -2.13
C TYR A 54 -3.98 9.68 -2.25
N LYS A 55 -4.03 11.01 -2.41
CA LYS A 55 -5.28 11.75 -2.67
C LYS A 55 -5.96 11.30 -3.97
N PHE A 56 -5.20 11.14 -5.04
CA PHE A 56 -5.70 10.61 -6.32
C PHE A 56 -6.37 9.24 -6.14
N LEU A 57 -5.70 8.31 -5.45
CA LEU A 57 -6.25 6.97 -5.19
C LEU A 57 -7.53 7.02 -4.34
N LYS A 58 -7.63 7.95 -3.38
CA LYS A 58 -8.89 8.17 -2.63
C LYS A 58 -10.03 8.63 -3.53
N VAL A 59 -9.77 9.56 -4.45
CA VAL A 59 -10.76 10.08 -5.39
C VAL A 59 -11.22 8.95 -6.32
N VAL A 60 -10.27 8.20 -6.90
CA VAL A 60 -10.56 7.05 -7.76
C VAL A 60 -11.36 5.98 -7.01
N SER A 61 -10.97 5.64 -5.78
CA SER A 61 -11.69 4.65 -4.96
C SER A 61 -13.13 5.06 -4.65
N LYS A 62 -13.42 6.35 -4.56
CA LYS A 62 -14.76 6.85 -4.23
C LYS A 62 -15.66 7.05 -5.43
N ASN A 63 -15.08 7.27 -6.62
CA ASN A 63 -15.84 7.73 -7.79
C ASN A 63 -15.80 6.77 -8.98
N GLN A 64 -14.68 6.07 -9.19
CA GLN A 64 -14.45 5.27 -10.40
C GLN A 64 -14.38 3.77 -10.09
N CYS A 65 -13.61 3.41 -9.07
CA CYS A 65 -13.45 2.02 -8.65
C CYS A 65 -14.49 1.64 -7.59
N ILE A 66 -15.77 1.70 -7.95
CA ILE A 66 -16.88 1.27 -7.10
C ILE A 66 -17.39 -0.07 -7.62
N SER A 67 -17.24 -1.14 -6.84
CA SER A 67 -17.78 -2.44 -7.17
C SER A 67 -18.25 -3.16 -5.91
N ALA A 68 -19.37 -3.88 -6.02
CA ALA A 68 -19.80 -4.82 -4.99
C ALA A 68 -18.85 -6.03 -4.87
N VAL A 69 -18.10 -6.33 -5.94
CA VAL A 69 -17.10 -7.39 -5.97
C VAL A 69 -15.75 -6.82 -5.56
N LYS A 70 -15.27 -7.19 -4.37
CA LYS A 70 -14.05 -6.64 -3.79
C LYS A 70 -12.81 -6.80 -4.68
N GLN A 71 -12.72 -7.93 -5.37
CA GLN A 71 -11.61 -8.20 -6.28
C GLN A 71 -11.58 -7.22 -7.47
N LEU A 72 -12.75 -6.87 -8.03
CA LEU A 72 -12.84 -5.90 -9.13
C LEU A 72 -12.49 -4.49 -8.66
N GLU A 73 -12.90 -4.11 -7.45
CA GLU A 73 -12.49 -2.84 -6.83
C GLU A 73 -10.96 -2.76 -6.70
N ILE A 74 -10.33 -3.83 -6.19
CA ILE A 74 -8.87 -3.90 -6.02
C ILE A 74 -8.16 -3.81 -7.38
N GLN A 75 -8.60 -4.60 -8.37
CA GLN A 75 -8.03 -4.58 -9.72
C GLN A 75 -8.13 -3.20 -10.36
N CYS A 76 -9.30 -2.57 -10.30
CA CYS A 76 -9.50 -1.22 -10.82
C CYS A 76 -8.54 -0.21 -10.17
N LEU A 77 -8.33 -0.30 -8.86
CA LEU A 77 -7.43 0.60 -8.13
C LEU A 77 -5.96 0.38 -8.50
N ILE A 78 -5.51 -0.87 -8.64
CA ILE A 78 -4.15 -1.20 -9.09
C ILE A 78 -3.93 -0.64 -10.49
N GLU A 79 -4.87 -0.88 -11.40
CA GLU A 79 -4.76 -0.35 -12.76
C GLU A 79 -4.75 1.19 -12.78
N ALA A 80 -5.61 1.84 -12.00
CA ALA A 80 -5.62 3.30 -11.92
C ALA A 80 -4.31 3.86 -11.35
N ALA A 81 -3.76 3.22 -10.32
CA ALA A 81 -2.46 3.55 -9.74
C ALA A 81 -1.35 3.47 -10.80
N HIS A 82 -1.31 2.38 -11.58
CA HIS A 82 -0.28 2.17 -12.58
C HIS A 82 -0.48 3.04 -13.82
N ARG A 83 -1.72 3.27 -14.27
CA ARG A 83 -2.05 4.20 -15.36
C ARG A 83 -1.59 5.61 -15.05
N ASN A 84 -1.71 6.08 -13.81
CA ASN A 84 -1.19 7.38 -13.38
C ASN A 84 0.34 7.50 -13.54
N CYS A 85 1.05 6.38 -13.58
CA CYS A 85 2.50 6.33 -13.75
C CYS A 85 2.97 6.29 -15.21
N GLU A 86 2.07 6.01 -16.17
CA GLU A 86 2.47 5.80 -17.58
C GLU A 86 2.95 7.09 -18.27
N THR A 87 2.57 8.25 -17.75
CA THR A 87 3.02 9.58 -18.23
C THR A 87 4.50 9.85 -17.94
N PHE A 88 5.14 9.09 -17.04
CA PHE A 88 6.54 9.26 -16.69
C PHE A 88 7.49 8.47 -17.60
N LYS A 89 8.73 8.95 -17.74
CA LYS A 89 9.84 8.22 -18.38
C LYS A 89 10.17 6.94 -17.60
N SER A 90 10.75 5.93 -18.26
CA SER A 90 10.96 4.57 -17.75
C SER A 90 11.39 4.47 -16.27
N ILE A 91 12.49 5.13 -15.87
CA ILE A 91 12.99 5.07 -14.48
C ILE A 91 12.02 5.70 -13.46
N HIS A 92 11.41 6.83 -13.82
CA HIS A 92 10.43 7.52 -12.98
C HIS A 92 9.10 6.75 -12.93
N ARG A 93 8.74 6.07 -14.00
CA ARG A 93 7.58 5.17 -14.07
C ARG A 93 7.73 4.00 -13.12
N LYS A 94 8.89 3.32 -13.11
CA LYS A 94 9.16 2.24 -12.14
C LYS A 94 9.04 2.74 -10.70
N ARG A 95 9.66 3.89 -10.40
CA ARG A 95 9.56 4.52 -9.08
C ARG A 95 8.11 4.87 -8.71
N CYS A 96 7.35 5.41 -9.66
CA CYS A 96 5.95 5.76 -9.47
C CYS A 96 5.09 4.55 -9.12
N LYS A 97 5.27 3.43 -9.82
CA LYS A 97 4.54 2.19 -9.52
C LYS A 97 4.79 1.74 -8.08
N LEU A 98 6.06 1.73 -7.66
CA LEU A 98 6.45 1.34 -6.29
C LEU A 98 5.78 2.20 -5.21
N TYR A 99 5.89 3.54 -5.28
CA TYR A 99 5.24 4.36 -4.26
C TYR A 99 3.71 4.35 -4.36
N SER A 100 3.14 4.10 -5.55
CA SER A 100 1.70 4.01 -5.75
C SER A 100 1.12 2.72 -5.16
N ASP A 101 1.85 1.61 -5.27
CA ASP A 101 1.49 0.32 -4.63
C ASP A 101 1.49 0.45 -3.10
N ILE A 102 2.47 1.17 -2.53
CA ILE A 102 2.52 1.50 -1.11
C ILE A 102 1.33 2.39 -0.72
N ALA A 103 1.07 3.47 -1.46
CA ALA A 103 -0.05 4.37 -1.19
C ALA A 103 -1.40 3.66 -1.27
N LEU A 104 -1.56 2.73 -2.21
CA LEU A 104 -2.75 1.89 -2.35
C LEU A 104 -2.90 0.93 -1.16
N SER A 105 -1.81 0.31 -0.71
CA SER A 105 -1.81 -0.54 0.47
C SER A 105 -2.21 0.24 1.72
N VAL A 106 -1.69 1.46 1.89
CA VAL A 106 -2.13 2.38 2.97
C VAL A 106 -3.61 2.73 2.86
N LEU A 107 -4.14 2.92 1.65
CA LEU A 107 -5.58 3.15 1.44
C LEU A 107 -6.45 1.95 1.86
N PHE A 108 -5.97 0.71 1.65
CA PHE A 108 -6.67 -0.47 2.14
C PHE A 108 -6.61 -0.58 3.67
N GLU A 109 -5.47 -0.23 4.26
CA GLU A 109 -5.31 -0.18 5.71
C GLU A 109 -6.16 0.93 6.35
N GLU A 110 -6.33 2.09 5.71
CA GLU A 110 -7.27 3.13 6.15
C GLU A 110 -8.68 2.56 6.34
N LYS A 111 -9.17 1.71 5.43
CA LYS A 111 -10.51 1.09 5.55
C LYS A 111 -10.60 0.16 6.77
N ARG A 112 -9.48 -0.41 7.24
CA ARG A 112 -9.42 -1.23 8.46
C ARG A 112 -9.33 -0.36 9.71
N VAL A 113 -8.50 0.69 9.67
CA VAL A 113 -8.27 1.60 10.81
C VAL A 113 -9.49 2.46 11.09
N ILE A 114 -10.11 3.03 10.04
CA ILE A 114 -11.28 3.91 10.16
C ILE A 114 -12.55 3.07 10.28
N THR A 115 -12.77 2.54 11.49
CA THR A 115 -13.98 1.78 11.83
C THR A 115 -15.23 2.66 11.84
N ARG A 116 -16.43 2.05 11.86
CA ARG A 116 -17.69 2.79 11.98
C ARG A 116 -17.73 3.69 13.22
N SER A 117 -17.17 3.22 14.34
CA SER A 117 -17.06 3.99 15.60
C SER A 117 -16.20 5.24 15.41
N ILE A 118 -15.00 5.08 14.83
CA ILE A 118 -14.10 6.20 14.53
C ILE A 118 -14.77 7.16 13.54
N LYS A 119 -15.38 6.65 12.48
CA LYS A 119 -16.10 7.46 11.50
C LYS A 119 -17.23 8.28 12.15
N SER A 120 -17.98 7.69 13.09
CA SER A 120 -19.04 8.38 13.83
C SER A 120 -18.48 9.44 14.80
N LYS A 121 -17.32 9.19 15.41
CA LYS A 121 -16.62 10.18 16.24
C LYS A 121 -16.14 11.36 15.38
N LEU A 122 -15.57 11.07 14.22
CA LEU A 122 -15.05 12.08 13.28
C LEU A 122 -16.16 12.83 12.55
N SER A 123 -17.33 12.22 12.31
CA SER A 123 -18.46 12.89 11.64
C SER A 123 -19.12 14.00 12.48
N LYS A 124 -18.72 14.16 13.74
CA LYS A 124 -19.10 15.30 14.59
C LYS A 124 -18.26 16.55 14.28
N MET A 125 -17.22 16.42 13.46
CA MET A 125 -16.41 17.53 12.98
C MET A 125 -17.01 18.11 11.69
N ASP A 126 -16.72 19.37 11.41
CA ASP A 126 -17.15 20.02 10.17
C ASP A 126 -16.67 19.26 8.92
N ASN A 127 -17.47 19.28 7.86
CA ASN A 127 -17.20 18.56 6.62
C ASN A 127 -15.84 18.90 6.00
N ASP A 128 -15.37 20.14 6.18
CA ASP A 128 -14.07 20.60 5.68
C ASP A 128 -12.89 20.03 6.49
N SER A 129 -13.12 19.74 7.78
CA SER A 129 -12.12 19.20 8.70
C SER A 129 -12.04 17.67 8.65
N LEU A 130 -13.11 16.99 8.22
CA LEU A 130 -13.22 15.54 8.22
C LEU A 130 -12.11 14.83 7.39
N PRO A 131 -11.78 15.24 6.15
CA PRO A 131 -10.70 14.59 5.39
C PRO A 131 -9.33 14.68 6.07
N LYS A 132 -9.06 15.83 6.72
CA LYS A 132 -7.82 16.07 7.48
C LYS A 132 -7.77 15.18 8.72
N ALA A 133 -8.85 15.14 9.51
CA ALA A 133 -8.93 14.33 10.72
C ALA A 133 -8.81 12.81 10.43
N ILE A 134 -9.40 12.33 9.33
CA ILE A 134 -9.21 10.94 8.88
C ILE A 134 -7.74 10.67 8.57
N PHE A 135 -7.08 11.59 7.84
CA PHE A 135 -5.68 11.42 7.50
C PHE A 135 -4.77 11.43 8.74
N GLU A 136 -5.02 12.34 9.68
CA GLU A 136 -4.30 12.40 10.96
C GLU A 136 -4.49 11.12 11.78
N GLU A 137 -5.70 10.54 11.81
CA GLU A 137 -5.95 9.28 12.51
C GLU A 137 -5.21 8.09 11.85
N VAL A 138 -5.17 8.05 10.52
CA VAL A 138 -4.35 7.07 9.80
C VAL A 138 -2.88 7.27 10.13
N GLN A 139 -2.37 8.50 10.06
CA GLN A 139 -0.98 8.81 10.41
C GLN A 139 -0.66 8.42 11.85
N ARG A 140 -1.55 8.70 12.80
CA ARG A 140 -1.41 8.30 14.21
C ARG A 140 -1.27 6.78 14.34
N HIS A 141 -2.13 6.02 13.65
CA HIS A 141 -2.04 4.56 13.65
C HIS A 141 -0.72 4.06 13.05
N LEU A 142 -0.29 4.62 11.91
CA LEU A 142 0.98 4.27 11.28
C LEU A 142 2.18 4.62 12.17
N SER A 143 2.13 5.76 12.87
CA SER A 143 3.18 6.17 13.81
C SER A 143 3.25 5.25 15.03
N ILE A 144 2.12 4.73 15.54
CA ILE A 144 2.13 3.73 16.62
C ILE A 144 2.87 2.46 16.17
N ILE A 145 2.56 1.94 14.98
CA ILE A 145 3.25 0.77 14.43
C ILE A 145 4.75 1.06 14.22
N THR A 146 5.09 2.28 13.80
CA THR A 146 6.48 2.71 13.62
C THR A 146 7.23 2.77 14.94
N LEU A 147 6.62 3.31 16.00
CA LEU A 147 7.21 3.35 17.34
C LEU A 147 7.39 1.95 17.94
N ASP A 148 6.39 1.07 17.77
CA ASP A 148 6.48 -0.33 18.21
C ASP A 148 7.61 -1.07 17.48
N TRP A 149 7.75 -0.84 16.17
CA TRP A 149 8.87 -1.36 15.39
C TRP A 149 10.24 -0.86 15.89
N LEU A 150 10.39 0.45 16.12
CA LEU A 150 11.64 1.05 16.61
C LEU A 150 12.02 0.57 18.02
N ALA A 151 11.02 0.24 18.85
CA ALA A 151 11.23 -0.32 20.19
C ALA A 151 11.41 -1.86 20.18
N SER A 152 11.14 -2.52 19.05
CA SER A 152 11.21 -3.97 18.93
C SER A 152 12.66 -4.48 18.83
N PRO A 153 12.94 -5.75 19.18
CA PRO A 153 14.26 -6.34 18.98
C PRO A 153 14.63 -6.52 17.50
N PHE A 154 13.70 -6.26 16.57
CA PHE A 154 13.97 -6.32 15.14
C PHE A 154 14.61 -5.04 14.62
N TRP A 155 14.57 -3.93 15.37
CA TRP A 155 15.30 -2.71 15.05
C TRP A 155 16.76 -2.82 15.51
N ASN A 156 17.68 -2.90 14.56
CA ASN A 156 19.12 -3.04 14.80
C ASN A 156 19.98 -2.32 13.75
N CYS A 157 19.45 -1.23 13.19
CA CYS A 157 20.14 -0.48 12.15
C CYS A 157 20.90 0.70 12.75
N ASP A 158 22.20 0.54 12.96
CA ASP A 158 23.08 1.57 13.52
C ASP A 158 23.31 2.76 12.58
N THR A 159 23.07 2.57 11.28
CA THR A 159 23.19 3.62 10.25
C THR A 159 22.02 3.57 9.26
N PRO A 160 21.70 4.68 8.56
CA PRO A 160 20.65 4.71 7.54
C PRO A 160 21.01 3.83 6.33
N ASN A 161 20.75 2.54 6.43
CA ASN A 161 20.99 1.56 5.36
C ASN A 161 19.65 0.95 4.94
N MET A 162 19.23 1.21 3.69
CA MET A 162 17.95 0.73 3.17
C MET A 162 17.83 -0.81 3.18
N GLY A 163 18.95 -1.53 3.04
CA GLY A 163 18.96 -2.98 3.17
C GLY A 163 18.72 -3.44 4.61
N CYS A 164 19.27 -2.71 5.60
CA CYS A 164 19.00 -2.97 7.01
C CYS A 164 17.54 -2.65 7.34
N TYR A 165 17.03 -1.49 6.91
CA TYR A 165 15.65 -1.09 7.14
C TYR A 165 14.68 -2.10 6.54
N ALA A 166 14.93 -2.54 5.31
CA ALA A 166 14.10 -3.55 4.65
C ALA A 166 14.05 -4.88 5.41
N ARG A 167 15.19 -5.36 5.89
CA ARG A 167 15.28 -6.59 6.70
C ARG A 167 14.57 -6.45 8.04
N SER A 168 14.79 -5.33 8.72
CA SER A 168 14.17 -5.02 10.01
C SER A 168 12.64 -4.95 9.88
N ILE A 169 12.13 -4.22 8.88
CA ILE A 169 10.70 -4.12 8.56
C ILE A 169 10.14 -5.50 8.22
N HIS A 170 10.82 -6.28 7.37
CA HIS A 170 10.36 -7.61 6.99
C HIS A 170 10.15 -8.51 8.21
N ARG A 171 11.17 -8.63 9.08
CA ARG A 171 11.13 -9.47 10.29
C ARG A 171 10.07 -8.99 11.28
N TYR A 172 10.01 -7.68 11.53
CA TYR A 172 9.01 -7.11 12.41
C TYR A 172 7.61 -7.36 11.88
N CYS A 173 7.35 -7.14 10.59
CA CYS A 173 6.02 -7.35 10.03
C CYS A 173 5.62 -8.83 9.99
N ASP A 174 6.55 -9.76 9.78
CA ASP A 174 6.28 -11.19 9.88
C ASP A 174 5.85 -11.58 11.32
N HIS A 175 6.55 -11.05 12.32
CA HIS A 175 6.18 -11.23 13.73
C HIS A 175 4.85 -10.53 14.09
N TYR A 176 4.66 -9.30 13.64
CA TYR A 176 3.48 -8.49 13.91
C TYR A 176 2.22 -9.16 13.38
N THR A 177 2.26 -9.76 12.18
CA THR A 177 1.09 -10.46 11.61
C THR A 177 0.77 -11.77 12.28
N ASN A 178 1.78 -12.46 12.82
CA ASN A 178 1.57 -13.70 13.57
C ASN A 178 1.00 -13.43 14.97
N SER A 179 1.26 -12.25 15.53
CA SER A 179 0.85 -11.88 16.90
C SER A 179 -0.36 -10.94 16.96
N LYS A 180 -0.65 -10.21 15.88
CA LYS A 180 -1.75 -9.25 15.75
C LYS A 180 -2.52 -9.56 14.46
N ASN A 181 -3.85 -9.40 14.46
CA ASN A 181 -4.73 -9.60 13.31
C ASN A 181 -4.53 -8.55 12.18
N GLY A 182 -3.29 -8.33 11.74
CA GLY A 182 -2.90 -7.45 10.64
C GLY A 182 -2.43 -8.23 9.41
N SER A 183 -2.37 -7.55 8.26
CA SER A 183 -1.77 -8.11 7.05
C SER A 183 -0.29 -7.72 6.95
N TRP A 184 0.53 -8.59 6.37
CA TRP A 184 1.98 -8.32 6.22
C TRP A 184 2.20 -7.13 5.29
N GLN A 185 1.44 -7.10 4.19
CA GLN A 185 1.43 -6.02 3.21
C GLN A 185 1.05 -4.69 3.86
N GLY A 186 0.05 -4.70 4.74
CA GLY A 186 -0.40 -3.53 5.49
C GLY A 186 0.65 -2.99 6.45
N CYS A 187 1.30 -3.88 7.20
CA CYS A 187 2.40 -3.51 8.09
C CYS A 187 3.58 -2.90 7.30
N VAL A 188 4.03 -3.57 6.24
CA VAL A 188 5.15 -3.11 5.40
C VAL A 188 4.82 -1.76 4.77
N ALA A 189 3.64 -1.62 4.18
CA ALA A 189 3.22 -0.37 3.55
C ALA A 189 3.10 0.75 4.57
N GLY A 190 2.53 0.48 5.74
CA GLY A 190 2.39 1.45 6.82
C GLY A 190 3.73 2.00 7.29
N LEU A 191 4.69 1.11 7.60
CA LEU A 191 6.04 1.49 8.00
C LEU A 191 6.77 2.24 6.88
N SER A 192 6.78 1.68 5.67
CA SER A 192 7.48 2.28 4.53
C SER A 192 6.94 3.67 4.20
N PHE A 193 5.62 3.84 4.20
CA PHE A 193 4.98 5.12 3.94
C PHE A 193 5.27 6.15 5.04
N ASN A 194 5.25 5.74 6.31
CA ASN A 194 5.60 6.62 7.43
C ASN A 194 7.06 7.10 7.31
N ILE A 195 8.01 6.19 7.04
CA ILE A 195 9.41 6.53 6.77
C ILE A 195 9.50 7.50 5.60
N GLY A 196 8.84 7.21 4.48
CA GLY A 196 8.85 8.06 3.29
C GLY A 196 8.35 9.48 3.53
N LEU A 197 7.32 9.65 4.37
CA LEU A 197 6.76 10.96 4.70
C LEU A 197 7.64 11.79 5.65
N ASN A 198 8.42 11.12 6.50
CA ASN A 198 9.15 11.74 7.60
C ASN A 198 10.68 11.78 7.39
N TYR A 199 11.21 11.10 6.37
CA TYR A 199 12.65 11.02 6.12
C TYR A 199 13.29 12.39 5.81
N LYS A 200 12.55 13.33 5.20
CA LYS A 200 13.07 14.64 4.76
C LYS A 200 12.96 15.76 5.79
N ASP A 201 12.37 15.46 6.94
CA ASP A 201 12.22 16.41 8.05
C ASP A 201 13.40 16.30 9.06
N ASN A 202 14.41 15.46 8.76
CA ASN A 202 15.72 15.33 9.43
C ASN A 202 16.86 15.55 8.43
#